data_AF-A0A150PKT8-F1
#
_entry.id   AF-A0A150PKT8-F1
#
_cell.length_a   1.000
_cell.length_b   1.000
_cell.length_c   1.000
_cell.angle_alpha   90.00
_cell.angle_beta   90.00
_cell.angle_gamma   90.00
#
_symmetry.space_group_name_H-M   'P 1'
#
loop_
_entity.id
_entity.type
_entity.pdbx_description
1 polymer ?
#
loop_
_entity_poly.entity_id
_entity_poly.type
_entity_poly.pdbx_seq_one_letter_code
_entity_poly.pdbx_strand_id
1 'polypeptide(L)'
;APVATDGWVPDEARGDNPFERTRTWIGDYDCPQGTTQMTFRILRVKDDRIKAIFDFRHADSGASGKYLMLGRYDAETRTASFSPGAWLERPPNYVTVSMKGDLALDGSLFAGRIEHPECGAFRLRPAG
;
A
#
# COMPACT_ATOMS: atom_id res chain seq x y z
N ALA A 1 -29.15 -36.80 -18.92
CA ALA A 1 -28.09 -36.32 -17.99
C ALA A 1 -26.80 -36.16 -18.78
N PRO A 2 -25.84 -35.30 -18.40
CA PRO A 2 -25.81 -34.14 -17.48
C PRO A 2 -25.54 -32.84 -18.32
N VAL A 3 -25.33 -31.60 -17.85
CA VAL A 3 -24.33 -31.05 -16.91
C VAL A 3 -24.86 -29.74 -16.33
N ALA A 4 -24.79 -29.61 -15.01
CA ALA A 4 -25.02 -28.38 -14.26
C ALA A 4 -23.91 -27.36 -14.59
N THR A 5 -24.28 -26.14 -14.96
CA THR A 5 -23.34 -25.03 -14.99
C THR A 5 -23.23 -24.42 -13.60
N ASP A 6 -22.10 -24.74 -12.99
CA ASP A 6 -21.51 -24.13 -11.80
C ASP A 6 -21.47 -22.60 -11.85
N GLY A 7 -21.55 -22.02 -10.65
CA GLY A 7 -20.68 -20.92 -10.28
C GLY A 7 -21.04 -19.55 -10.84
N TRP A 8 -22.09 -18.94 -10.28
CA TRP A 8 -22.17 -17.48 -10.22
C TRP A 8 -21.06 -16.95 -9.31
N VAL A 9 -19.85 -16.86 -9.85
CA VAL A 9 -18.88 -15.88 -9.38
C VAL A 9 -19.20 -14.63 -10.19
N PRO A 10 -19.70 -13.53 -9.58
CA PRO A 10 -19.82 -12.30 -10.32
C PRO A 10 -18.44 -11.95 -10.84
N ASP A 11 -18.38 -11.65 -12.13
CA ASP A 11 -17.27 -10.96 -12.79
C ASP A 11 -17.13 -9.57 -12.15
N GLU A 12 -16.71 -9.50 -10.87
CA GLU A 12 -16.33 -8.25 -10.24
C GLU A 12 -15.08 -7.77 -10.97
N ALA A 13 -15.34 -7.05 -12.07
CA ALA A 13 -14.46 -6.21 -12.84
C ALA A 13 -12.98 -6.59 -12.72
N ARG A 14 -12.52 -7.53 -13.54
CA ARG A 14 -11.10 -7.70 -13.86
C ARG A 14 -10.42 -6.43 -14.45
N GLY A 15 -11.13 -5.30 -14.50
CA GLY A 15 -10.66 -3.99 -14.96
C GLY A 15 -10.51 -2.92 -13.87
N ASP A 16 -11.04 -3.11 -12.66
CA ASP A 16 -10.99 -2.06 -11.62
C ASP A 16 -9.91 -2.39 -10.58
N ASN A 17 -8.88 -1.56 -10.53
CA ASN A 17 -7.84 -1.67 -9.52
C ASN A 17 -8.43 -1.36 -8.13
N PRO A 18 -8.38 -2.26 -7.14
CA PRO A 18 -9.04 -2.07 -5.85
C PRO A 18 -8.61 -0.81 -5.08
N PHE A 19 -7.41 -0.30 -5.35
CA PHE A 19 -6.92 0.96 -4.77
C PHE A 19 -7.71 2.19 -5.26
N GLU A 20 -8.56 2.07 -6.28
CA GLU A 20 -9.49 3.13 -6.68
C GLU A 20 -10.61 3.36 -5.67
N ARG A 21 -11.06 2.27 -5.02
CA ARG A 21 -12.16 2.31 -4.06
C ARG A 21 -11.70 2.85 -2.71
N THR A 22 -10.48 2.52 -2.30
CA THR A 22 -9.91 2.94 -1.01
C THR A 22 -8.81 3.96 -1.20
N ARG A 23 -9.13 5.23 -0.95
CA ARG A 23 -8.20 6.34 -1.15
C ARG A 23 -7.19 6.55 -0.03
N THR A 24 -7.52 6.14 1.19
CA THR A 24 -6.65 6.37 2.34
C THR A 24 -6.54 5.09 3.14
N TRP A 25 -5.31 4.75 3.48
CA TRP A 25 -4.95 3.61 4.31
C TRP A 25 -4.13 4.10 5.49
N ILE A 26 -4.39 3.56 6.68
CA ILE A 26 -3.73 3.96 7.93
C ILE A 26 -3.24 2.70 8.64
N GLY A 27 -2.08 2.81 9.25
CA GLY A 27 -1.52 1.77 10.08
C GLY A 27 -0.08 2.11 10.44
N ASP A 28 0.78 1.11 10.37
CA ASP A 28 2.13 1.21 10.87
C ASP A 28 3.08 0.28 10.10
N TYR A 29 4.37 0.56 10.27
CA TYR A 29 5.44 -0.34 9.87
C TYR A 29 6.52 -0.37 10.95
N ASP A 30 7.16 -1.52 11.08
CA ASP A 30 8.21 -1.72 12.06
C ASP A 30 9.59 -1.50 11.44
N CYS A 31 10.46 -0.79 12.14
CA CYS A 31 11.89 -0.77 11.90
C CYS A 31 12.62 -0.95 13.25
N PRO A 32 13.94 -1.20 13.28
CA PRO A 32 14.65 -1.49 14.52
C PRO A 32 14.63 -0.33 15.50
N GLN A 33 14.48 0.90 14.99
CA GLN A 33 14.31 2.11 15.78
C GLN A 33 12.94 2.26 16.46
N GLY A 34 11.94 1.43 16.11
CA GLY A 34 10.58 1.50 16.65
C GLY A 34 9.48 1.45 15.58
N THR A 35 8.25 1.31 16.05
CA THR A 35 7.05 1.33 15.20
C THR A 35 6.78 2.73 14.71
N THR A 36 6.64 2.88 13.39
CA THR A 36 6.37 4.16 12.74
C THR A 36 4.95 4.18 12.19
N GLN A 37 4.18 5.21 12.54
CA GLN A 37 2.85 5.40 11.99
C GLN A 37 2.93 5.76 10.51
N MET A 38 2.03 5.21 9.72
CA MET A 38 1.94 5.43 8.29
C MET A 38 0.50 5.77 7.87
N THR A 39 0.38 6.83 7.08
CA THR A 39 -0.80 7.12 6.27
C THR A 39 -0.41 7.02 4.80
N PHE A 40 -1.05 6.10 4.08
CA PHE A 40 -0.83 5.89 2.66
C PHE A 40 -2.04 6.37 1.87
N ARG A 41 -1.86 7.43 1.07
CA ARG A 41 -2.95 8.09 0.35
C ARG A 41 -2.84 7.90 -1.15
N ILE A 42 -3.83 7.26 -1.74
CA ILE A 42 -3.96 7.08 -3.19
C ILE A 42 -4.41 8.39 -3.84
N LEU A 43 -3.55 8.96 -4.68
CA LEU A 43 -3.82 10.18 -5.42
C LEU A 43 -4.56 9.87 -6.72
N ARG A 44 -4.06 8.87 -7.45
CA ARG A 44 -4.58 8.47 -8.76
C ARG A 44 -4.31 7.01 -8.98
N VAL A 45 -5.25 6.35 -9.64
CA VAL A 45 -5.05 5.05 -10.25
C VAL A 45 -5.37 5.18 -11.73
N LYS A 46 -4.63 4.45 -12.54
CA LYS A 46 -4.88 4.30 -13.97
C LYS A 46 -4.43 2.91 -14.37
N ASP A 47 -5.37 2.06 -14.72
CA ASP A 47 -5.12 0.64 -15.01
C ASP A 47 -4.42 -0.01 -13.79
N ASP A 48 -3.30 -0.68 -14.01
CA ASP A 48 -2.47 -1.27 -12.97
C ASP A 48 -1.58 -0.27 -12.22
N ARG A 49 -1.51 0.99 -12.66
CA ARG A 49 -0.59 2.00 -12.10
C ARG A 49 -1.24 2.82 -11.01
N ILE A 50 -0.51 3.00 -9.92
CA ILE A 50 -0.97 3.73 -8.75
C ILE A 50 0.02 4.85 -8.43
N LYS A 51 -0.49 6.06 -8.21
CA LYS A 51 0.25 7.17 -7.64
C LYS A 51 -0.29 7.46 -6.24
N ALA A 52 0.59 7.51 -5.25
CA ALA A 52 0.22 7.70 -3.86
C ALA A 52 1.18 8.67 -3.13
N ILE A 53 0.79 9.03 -1.91
CA ILE A 53 1.65 9.69 -0.92
C ILE A 53 1.89 8.71 0.21
N PHE A 54 3.15 8.56 0.58
CA PHE A 54 3.59 7.91 1.81
C PHE A 54 3.85 9.02 2.84
N ASP A 55 3.07 9.03 3.91
CA ASP A 55 3.17 9.99 5.02
C ASP A 55 3.48 9.20 6.30
N PHE A 56 4.60 9.49 6.94
CA PHE A 56 5.03 8.78 8.14
C PHE A 56 5.27 9.71 9.32
N ARG A 57 5.07 9.15 10.52
CA ARG A 57 5.39 9.80 11.78
C ARG A 57 5.96 8.79 12.77
N HIS A 58 7.17 9.05 13.21
CA HIS A 58 7.84 8.27 14.25
C HIS A 58 7.76 9.03 15.58
N ALA A 59 6.97 8.51 16.52
CA ALA A 59 6.69 9.21 17.78
C ALA A 59 7.95 9.42 18.62
N ASP A 60 8.80 8.39 18.71
CA ASP A 60 9.96 8.39 19.62
C ASP A 60 11.04 9.40 19.22
N SER A 61 11.25 9.61 17.91
CA SER A 61 12.20 10.62 17.41
C SER A 61 11.53 11.96 17.09
N GLY A 62 10.19 12.03 17.11
CA GLY A 62 9.43 13.18 16.63
C GLY A 62 9.53 13.44 15.12
N ALA A 63 10.21 12.57 14.37
CA ALA A 63 10.42 12.77 12.94
C ALA A 63 9.14 12.45 12.14
N SER A 64 8.87 13.28 11.14
CA SER A 64 7.83 13.05 10.15
C SER A 64 8.31 13.41 8.76
N GLY A 65 7.72 12.78 7.75
CA GLY A 65 8.05 13.06 6.37
C GLY A 65 7.00 12.53 5.40
N LYS A 66 7.01 13.10 4.20
CA LYS A 66 6.05 12.77 3.15
C LYS A 66 6.74 12.70 1.81
N TYR A 67 6.47 11.67 1.03
CA TYR A 67 7.00 11.55 -0.32
C TYR A 67 6.02 10.84 -1.25
N LEU A 68 6.23 11.03 -2.55
CA LEU A 68 5.44 10.38 -3.58
C LEU A 68 5.81 8.91 -3.70
N MET A 69 4.83 8.07 -3.99
CA MET A 69 4.99 6.67 -4.32
C MET A 69 4.38 6.38 -5.68
N LEU A 70 5.10 5.61 -6.49
CA LEU A 70 4.63 5.09 -7.76
C LEU A 70 4.60 3.58 -7.67
N GLY A 71 3.45 2.98 -7.92
CA GLY A 71 3.29 1.55 -7.80
C GLY A 71 2.55 0.91 -8.95
N ARG A 72 2.60 -0.42 -8.93
CA ARG A 72 1.93 -1.31 -9.85
C ARG A 72 1.21 -2.39 -9.08
N TYR A 73 -0.04 -2.64 -9.44
CA TYR A 73 -0.86 -3.71 -8.88
C TYR A 73 -0.98 -4.86 -9.88
N ASP A 74 -0.70 -6.07 -9.42
CA ASP A 74 -0.94 -7.30 -10.14
C ASP A 74 -2.24 -7.92 -9.64
N ALA A 75 -3.25 -8.00 -10.51
CA ALA A 75 -4.56 -8.53 -10.16
C ALA A 75 -4.58 -10.07 -10.06
N GLU A 76 -3.65 -10.77 -10.72
CA GLU A 76 -3.57 -12.24 -10.67
C GLU A 76 -3.03 -12.69 -9.31
N THR A 77 -1.98 -12.01 -8.82
CA THR A 77 -1.34 -12.33 -7.53
C THR A 77 -1.89 -11.51 -6.37
N ARG A 78 -2.66 -10.45 -6.65
CA ARG A 78 -3.13 -9.42 -5.71
C ARG A 78 -2.02 -8.70 -4.96
N THR A 79 -0.83 -8.65 -5.54
CA THR A 79 0.34 -8.00 -4.99
C THR A 79 0.50 -6.60 -5.57
N ALA A 80 0.85 -5.63 -4.73
CA ALA A 80 1.23 -4.29 -5.14
C ALA A 80 2.68 -4.00 -4.74
N SER A 81 3.45 -3.46 -5.68
CA SER A 81 4.82 -2.98 -5.46
C SER A 81 4.88 -1.49 -5.70
N PHE A 82 5.55 -0.76 -4.81
CA PHE A 82 5.70 0.69 -4.89
C PHE A 82 7.16 1.10 -4.74
N SER A 83 7.59 1.99 -5.62
CA SER A 83 8.91 2.63 -5.58
C SER A 83 8.79 4.10 -5.21
N PRO A 84 9.75 4.64 -4.46
CA PRO A 84 9.73 6.02 -4.02
C PRO A 84 9.97 7.00 -5.16
N GLY A 85 9.29 8.14 -5.09
CA GLY A 85 9.48 9.30 -5.93
C GLY A 85 10.01 10.50 -5.13
N ALA A 86 9.62 11.71 -5.57
CA ALA A 86 10.08 12.95 -4.94
C ALA A 86 9.58 13.11 -3.50
N TRP A 87 10.43 13.66 -2.64
CA TRP A 87 10.03 14.17 -1.33
C TRP A 87 9.07 15.35 -1.48
N LEU A 88 8.03 15.36 -0.65
CA LEU A 88 7.14 16.49 -0.44
C LEU A 88 7.53 17.24 0.84
N GLU A 89 7.91 16.48 1.88
CA GLU A 89 8.42 16.99 3.15
C GLU A 89 9.52 16.03 3.63
N ARG A 90 10.77 16.50 3.64
CA ARG A 90 11.93 15.67 3.98
C ARG A 90 12.52 16.05 5.33
N PRO A 91 12.48 15.17 6.34
CA PRO A 91 13.24 15.37 7.56
C PRO A 91 14.75 15.13 7.32
N PRO A 92 15.63 15.81 8.07
CA PRO A 92 17.07 15.60 7.97
C PRO A 92 17.46 14.13 8.21
N ASN A 93 18.38 13.60 7.41
CA ASN A 93 18.93 12.24 7.53
C ASN A 93 17.95 11.09 7.26
N TYR A 94 16.79 11.35 6.63
CA TYR A 94 15.89 10.28 6.18
C TYR A 94 16.10 9.93 4.70
N VAL A 95 15.85 8.66 4.42
CA VAL A 95 15.80 8.05 3.09
C VAL A 95 14.38 7.60 2.78
N THR A 96 14.05 7.54 1.49
CA THR A 96 12.78 6.96 1.04
C THR A 96 12.94 5.46 0.85
N VAL A 97 11.86 4.72 1.07
CA VAL A 97 11.85 3.25 0.93
C VAL A 97 10.80 2.79 -0.07
N SER A 98 11.11 1.69 -0.76
CA SER A 98 10.13 0.93 -1.54
C SER A 98 9.31 0.03 -0.62
N MET A 99 8.14 -0.41 -1.06
CA MET A 99 7.31 -1.36 -0.32
C MET A 99 6.61 -2.32 -1.27
N LYS A 100 6.43 -3.55 -0.80
CA LYS A 100 5.71 -4.60 -1.53
C LYS A 100 4.78 -5.32 -0.57
N GLY A 101 3.53 -5.54 -0.98
CA GLY A 101 2.57 -6.27 -0.15
C GLY A 101 1.37 -6.77 -0.91
N ASP A 102 0.53 -7.50 -0.20
CA ASP A 102 -0.65 -8.17 -0.72
C ASP A 102 -1.92 -7.49 -0.19
N LEU A 103 -2.92 -7.42 -1.06
CA LEU A 103 -4.23 -6.87 -0.72
C LEU A 103 -5.21 -8.01 -0.44
N ALA A 104 -5.77 -8.02 0.78
CA ALA A 104 -6.82 -8.97 1.18
C ALA A 104 -8.01 -8.96 0.21
N LEU A 105 -8.66 -10.11 0.02
CA LEU A 105 -9.75 -10.29 -0.95
C LEU A 105 -10.88 -9.28 -0.75
N ASP A 106 -11.24 -9.03 0.50
CA ASP A 106 -12.28 -8.08 0.93
C ASP A 106 -11.82 -6.61 0.95
N GLY A 107 -10.55 -6.33 0.61
CA GLY A 107 -9.97 -4.98 0.66
C GLY A 107 -9.79 -4.41 2.06
N SER A 108 -9.93 -5.23 3.12
CA SER A 108 -9.85 -4.77 4.52
C SER A 108 -8.42 -4.55 5.02
N LEU A 109 -7.43 -5.14 4.35
CA LEU A 109 -6.04 -5.14 4.76
C LEU A 109 -5.10 -5.08 3.55
N PHE A 110 -4.15 -4.16 3.60
CA PHE A 110 -2.98 -4.13 2.73
C PHE A 110 -1.74 -4.32 3.61
N ALA A 111 -1.02 -5.42 3.44
CA ALA A 111 0.09 -5.78 4.32
C ALA A 111 1.26 -6.38 3.53
N GLY A 112 2.47 -6.17 4.02
CA GLY A 112 3.66 -6.58 3.30
C GLY A 112 4.94 -6.19 4.01
N ARG A 113 5.99 -5.89 3.25
CA ARG A 113 7.31 -5.51 3.76
C ARG A 113 7.79 -4.20 3.15
N ILE A 114 8.47 -3.41 3.99
CA ILE A 114 9.30 -2.29 3.53
C ILE A 114 10.60 -2.87 2.97
N GLU A 115 10.94 -2.54 1.72
CA GLU A 115 12.16 -3.02 1.07
C GLU A 115 13.38 -2.22 1.53
N HIS A 116 13.69 -2.33 2.82
CA HIS A 116 14.89 -1.80 3.45
C HIS A 116 15.46 -2.90 4.36
N PRO A 117 16.78 -3.20 4.32
CA PRO A 117 17.34 -4.35 5.03
C PRO A 117 17.04 -4.37 6.54
N GLU A 118 16.88 -3.18 7.11
CA GLU A 118 16.65 -3.00 8.53
C GLU A 118 15.16 -3.00 8.88
N CYS A 119 14.26 -2.65 7.96
CA CYS A 119 12.84 -2.52 8.26
C CYS A 119 12.05 -3.82 8.04
N GLY A 120 10.96 -3.95 8.78
CA GLY A 120 10.09 -5.10 8.84
C GLY A 120 8.82 -4.96 8.03
N ALA A 121 7.76 -5.57 8.56
CA ALA A 121 6.46 -5.62 7.92
C ALA A 121 5.70 -4.30 8.08
N PHE A 122 4.80 -4.02 7.14
CA PHE A 122 3.79 -2.99 7.30
C PHE A 122 2.39 -3.63 7.32
N ARG A 123 1.45 -2.98 7.99
CA ARG A 123 0.04 -3.35 7.99
C ARG A 123 -0.82 -2.09 7.91
N LEU A 124 -1.68 -2.04 6.90
CA LEU A 124 -2.52 -0.90 6.60
C LEU A 124 -3.98 -1.32 6.46
N ARG A 125 -4.88 -0.53 7.05
CA ARG A 125 -6.33 -0.70 6.91
C ARG A 125 -6.96 0.53 6.26
N PRO A 126 -8.09 0.41 5.54
CA PRO A 126 -8.82 1.56 5.04
C PRO A 126 -9.11 2.56 6.16
N ALA A 127 -8.87 3.84 5.92
CA ALA A 127 -9.43 4.89 6.76
C ALA A 127 -10.95 4.89 6.53
N GLY A 128 -11.73 4.70 7.59
CA GLY A 128 -13.20 4.69 7.55
C GLY A 128 -13.82 6.01 7.15
#